data_AF-A0A7R9WDI6-F1
#
_entry.id   AF-A0A7R9WDI6-F1
#
_cell.length_a   1.000
_cell.length_b   1.000
_cell.length_c   1.000
_cell.angle_alpha   90.00
_cell.angle_beta   90.00
_cell.angle_gamma   90.00
#
_symmetry.space_group_name_H-M   'P 1'
#
loop_
_entity.id
_entity.type
_entity.pdbx_description
1 polymer ?
#
loop_
_entity_poly.entity_id
_entity_poly.type
_entity_poly.pdbx_seq_one_letter_code
_entity_poly.pdbx_strand_id
1 'polypeptide(L)'
;MLPQRKLSGSRANCDLAANASIHSKRVYISGMSDTSNSKWFSQIFGFAVEMLNDHEDGWFDDIFDDGTEIVHDIADSECDPRVSLPAYWDLRSDLGYPVHGVVGSRCA
;
A
#
# COMPACT_ATOMS: atom_id res chain seq x y z
N MET A 1 -8.97 -28.47 -42.69
CA MET A 1 -10.28 -28.64 -42.00
C MET A 1 -10.06 -29.49 -40.76
N LEU A 2 -10.13 -28.89 -39.58
CA LEU A 2 -10.09 -29.56 -38.28
C LEU A 2 -11.44 -29.33 -37.59
N PRO A 3 -11.99 -30.31 -36.85
CA PRO A 3 -13.37 -30.29 -36.40
C PRO A 3 -13.62 -29.29 -35.26
N GLN A 4 -14.73 -28.56 -35.37
CA GLN A 4 -15.27 -27.67 -34.35
C GLN A 4 -15.82 -28.49 -33.17
N ARG A 5 -15.24 -28.29 -31.99
CA ARG A 5 -15.72 -28.89 -30.74
C ARG A 5 -16.93 -28.08 -30.23
N LYS A 6 -18.13 -28.62 -30.40
CA LYS A 6 -19.35 -28.14 -29.71
C LYS A 6 -19.16 -28.32 -28.20
N LEU A 7 -19.09 -27.21 -27.46
CA LEU A 7 -19.33 -27.21 -26.02
C LEU A 7 -20.79 -26.80 -25.78
N SER A 8 -21.67 -27.79 -25.68
CA SER A 8 -22.98 -27.63 -25.07
C SER A 8 -22.83 -27.77 -23.56
N GLY A 9 -23.33 -26.82 -22.78
CA GLY A 9 -23.49 -27.06 -21.35
C GLY A 9 -23.61 -25.81 -20.50
N SER A 10 -24.86 -25.50 -20.16
CA SER A 10 -25.29 -24.90 -18.89
C SER A 10 -24.91 -23.46 -18.58
N ARG A 11 -25.86 -22.56 -18.86
CA ARG A 11 -26.12 -21.39 -18.01
C ARG A 11 -26.56 -21.91 -16.63
N ALA A 12 -25.62 -22.02 -15.71
CA ALA A 12 -25.92 -22.18 -14.30
C ALA A 12 -25.44 -20.93 -13.57
N ASN A 13 -26.43 -20.16 -13.08
CA ASN A 13 -26.24 -19.14 -12.09
C ASN A 13 -25.40 -19.68 -10.93
N CYS A 14 -24.22 -19.11 -10.75
CA CYS A 14 -23.57 -19.03 -9.45
C CYS A 14 -23.48 -17.56 -9.04
N ASP A 15 -24.64 -16.87 -9.09
CA ASP A 15 -24.98 -15.74 -8.23
C ASP A 15 -25.18 -16.25 -6.78
N LEU A 16 -24.20 -16.95 -6.24
CA LEU A 16 -24.24 -17.49 -4.89
C LEU A 16 -22.92 -17.14 -4.20
N ALA A 17 -23.05 -16.17 -3.30
CA ALA A 17 -22.04 -15.58 -2.44
C ALA A 17 -21.22 -14.45 -3.08
N ALA A 18 -21.91 -13.32 -3.32
CA ALA A 18 -21.44 -11.99 -2.93
C ALA A 18 -21.23 -11.89 -1.41
N ASN A 19 -20.59 -12.89 -0.83
CA ASN A 19 -19.94 -12.81 0.47
C ASN A 19 -18.52 -12.40 0.14
N ALA A 20 -18.37 -11.19 -0.42
CA ALA A 20 -17.12 -10.47 -0.32
C ALA A 20 -16.90 -10.36 1.18
N SER A 21 -16.15 -11.32 1.74
CA SER A 21 -15.44 -11.10 2.97
C SER A 21 -14.87 -9.70 2.86
N ILE A 22 -15.36 -8.78 3.69
CA ILE A 22 -14.75 -7.47 3.88
C ILE A 22 -13.40 -7.78 4.55
N HIS A 23 -12.48 -8.34 3.78
CA HIS A 23 -11.09 -8.39 4.11
C HIS A 23 -10.63 -7.00 3.77
N SER A 24 -10.42 -6.17 4.80
CA SER A 24 -9.73 -4.90 4.63
C SER A 24 -8.49 -5.16 3.80
N LYS A 25 -8.43 -4.55 2.62
CA LYS A 25 -7.28 -4.69 1.74
C LYS A 25 -6.23 -3.75 2.32
N ARG A 26 -5.05 -4.27 2.66
CA ARG A 26 -3.97 -3.44 3.15
C ARG A 26 -3.06 -3.02 2.01
N VAL A 27 -2.87 -1.72 1.85
CA VAL A 27 -1.90 -1.13 0.93
C VAL A 27 -0.70 -0.67 1.74
N TYR A 28 0.41 -1.35 1.56
CA TYR A 28 1.67 -1.02 2.23
C TYR A 28 2.46 0.02 1.43
N ILE A 29 2.72 1.18 2.02
CA ILE A 29 3.54 2.25 1.43
C ILE A 29 4.63 2.63 2.43
N SER A 30 5.87 2.72 1.99
CA SER A 30 6.97 3.11 2.87
C SER A 30 7.53 4.48 2.52
N GLY A 31 8.13 5.14 3.51
CA GLY A 31 8.88 6.38 3.35
C GLY A 31 10.37 6.19 3.65
N MET A 32 11.24 7.00 3.05
CA MET A 32 12.66 7.04 3.44
C MET A 32 13.19 8.47 3.37
N SER A 33 13.61 9.05 4.50
CA SER A 33 14.12 10.43 4.57
C SER A 33 15.20 10.53 5.65
N ASP A 34 15.98 11.61 5.71
CA ASP A 34 16.83 11.91 6.87
C ASP A 34 15.95 12.32 8.06
N THR A 35 15.49 11.34 8.83
CA THR A 35 14.62 11.58 10.00
C THR A 35 15.41 12.02 11.22
N SER A 36 16.72 11.76 11.23
CA SER A 36 17.64 12.20 12.28
C SER A 36 17.80 13.72 12.32
N ASN A 37 17.94 14.37 11.16
CA ASN A 37 18.06 15.82 11.07
C ASN A 37 16.74 16.53 10.73
N SER A 38 15.78 15.81 10.15
CA SER A 38 14.56 16.41 9.61
C SER A 38 13.30 15.61 9.96
N LYS A 39 12.81 15.83 11.19
CA LYS A 39 11.63 15.14 11.75
C LYS A 39 10.29 15.50 11.10
N TRP A 40 10.22 16.58 10.32
CA TRP A 40 8.96 17.01 9.71
C TRP A 40 8.47 15.99 8.67
N PHE A 41 9.37 15.25 8.01
CA PHE A 41 8.97 14.26 7.00
C PHE A 41 8.12 13.16 7.63
N SER A 42 8.56 12.56 8.73
CA SER A 42 7.81 11.48 9.38
C SER A 42 6.46 11.96 9.91
N GLN A 43 6.39 13.21 10.37
CA GLN A 43 5.15 13.83 10.85
C GLN A 43 4.15 14.06 9.71
N ILE A 44 4.58 14.69 8.61
CA ILE A 44 3.70 14.93 7.46
C ILE A 44 3.30 13.63 6.79
N PHE A 45 4.22 12.68 6.67
CA PHE A 45 3.95 11.38 6.07
C PHE A 45 2.92 10.59 6.89
N GLY A 46 3.12 10.49 8.21
CA GLY A 46 2.16 9.84 9.10
C GLY A 46 0.80 10.52 9.09
N PHE A 47 0.77 11.85 9.20
CA PHE A 47 -0.46 12.63 9.14
C PHE A 47 -1.23 12.45 7.83
N ALA A 48 -0.52 12.41 6.69
CA ALA A 48 -1.17 12.18 5.39
C ALA A 48 -1.78 10.76 5.30
N VAL A 49 -1.11 9.74 5.85
CA VAL A 49 -1.66 8.38 5.92
C VAL A 49 -2.85 8.31 6.86
N GLU A 50 -2.81 9.00 8.01
CA GLU A 50 -3.94 9.10 8.94
C GLU A 50 -5.16 9.74 8.25
N MET A 51 -4.99 10.86 7.55
CA MET A 51 -6.07 11.49 6.80
C MET A 51 -6.65 10.59 5.70
N LEU A 52 -5.82 9.81 5.00
CA LEU A 52 -6.31 8.91 3.95
C LEU A 52 -7.04 7.67 4.49
N ASN A 53 -6.74 7.28 5.73
CA ASN A 53 -7.41 6.18 6.43
C ASN A 53 -8.62 6.64 7.26
N ASP A 54 -8.79 7.95 7.46
CA ASP A 54 -10.00 8.51 8.02
C ASP A 54 -11.03 8.66 6.90
N HIS A 55 -12.14 7.93 7.04
CA HIS A 55 -13.23 7.91 6.07
C HIS A 55 -14.46 8.67 6.57
N GLU A 56 -14.30 9.47 7.64
CA GLU A 56 -15.38 10.25 8.25
C GLU A 56 -15.07 11.77 8.28
N ASP A 57 -13.92 12.22 7.77
CA ASP A 57 -13.45 13.60 7.87
C ASP A 57 -13.96 14.52 6.73
N GLY A 58 -14.52 13.94 5.67
CA GLY A 58 -15.12 14.66 4.54
C GLY A 58 -14.14 15.10 3.45
N TRP A 59 -12.85 14.80 3.56
CA TRP A 59 -11.83 15.18 2.57
C TRP A 59 -11.48 14.07 1.58
N PHE A 60 -11.30 12.83 2.07
CA PHE A 60 -10.86 11.69 1.26
C PHE A 60 -11.73 10.44 1.44
N ASP A 61 -12.96 10.61 1.93
CA ASP A 61 -13.91 9.52 2.22
C ASP A 61 -14.17 8.59 1.02
N ASP A 62 -14.00 9.06 -0.21
CA ASP A 62 -14.26 8.32 -1.44
C ASP A 62 -13.04 7.54 -1.99
N ILE A 63 -11.83 7.78 -1.47
CA ILE A 63 -10.59 7.22 -2.05
C ILE A 63 -10.40 5.73 -1.68
N PHE A 64 -11.08 5.22 -0.65
CA PHE A 64 -11.04 3.81 -0.22
C PHE A 64 -12.39 3.33 0.35
N ASP A 65 -13.48 3.58 -0.38
CA ASP A 65 -14.85 3.17 0.00
C ASP A 65 -15.03 1.64 0.19
N ASP A 66 -14.07 0.85 -0.28
CA ASP A 66 -14.01 -0.60 -0.13
C ASP A 66 -13.37 -1.10 1.17
N GLY A 67 -13.02 -0.18 2.09
CA GLY A 67 -12.40 -0.49 3.39
C GLY A 67 -10.90 -0.81 3.28
N THR A 68 -10.23 -0.27 2.27
CA THR A 68 -8.78 -0.37 2.13
C THR A 68 -8.07 0.47 3.19
N GLU A 69 -7.08 -0.11 3.86
CA GLU A 69 -6.25 0.54 4.89
C GLU A 69 -4.83 0.73 4.35
N ILE A 70 -4.32 1.96 4.38
CA ILE A 70 -2.91 2.22 4.11
C ILE A 70 -2.11 1.93 5.38
N VAL A 71 -1.14 1.03 5.28
CA VAL A 71 -0.15 0.76 6.32
C VAL A 71 1.19 1.32 5.87
N HIS A 72 1.94 1.91 6.80
CA HIS A 72 3.22 2.51 6.45
C HIS A 72 4.34 2.23 7.42
N ASP A 73 5.56 2.38 6.90
CA ASP A 73 6.81 2.37 7.65
C ASP A 73 7.76 3.43 7.08
N ILE A 74 8.66 3.96 7.91
CA ILE A 74 9.58 5.03 7.52
C ILE A 74 11.00 4.65 7.97
N ALA A 75 11.92 4.59 7.01
CA ALA A 75 13.33 4.38 7.32
C ALA A 75 14.12 5.69 7.35
N ASP A 76 15.12 5.74 8.22
CA ASP A 76 16.08 6.83 8.25
C ASP A 76 17.17 6.62 7.19
N SER A 77 17.41 7.64 6.39
CA SER A 77 18.50 7.64 5.42
C SER A 77 19.82 8.16 5.99
N GLU A 78 19.76 8.90 7.11
CA GLU A 78 20.88 9.67 7.72
C GLU A 78 21.64 10.57 6.72
N CYS A 79 21.06 10.82 5.56
CA CYS A 79 21.74 11.36 4.39
C CYS A 79 23.08 10.67 4.04
N ASP A 80 23.26 9.40 4.42
CA ASP A 80 24.45 8.60 4.09
C ASP A 80 24.05 7.48 3.10
N PRO A 81 24.68 7.38 1.92
CA PRO A 81 24.43 6.27 0.98
C PRO A 81 24.70 4.89 1.60
N ARG A 82 25.56 4.79 2.61
CA ARG A 82 25.87 3.53 3.32
C ARG A 82 24.75 3.10 4.26
N VAL A 83 23.92 4.04 4.74
CA VAL A 83 22.76 3.78 5.58
C VAL A 83 21.50 3.64 4.73
N SER A 84 21.29 4.57 3.80
CA SER A 84 20.09 4.64 2.98
C SER A 84 19.91 3.49 1.99
N LEU A 85 21.00 2.93 1.42
CA LEU A 85 20.87 1.82 0.48
C LEU A 85 20.42 0.51 1.17
N PRO A 86 21.02 0.10 2.31
CA PRO A 86 20.48 -1.01 3.11
C PRO A 86 19.06 -0.73 3.59
N ALA A 87 18.79 0.47 4.14
CA ALA A 87 17.46 0.83 4.64
C ALA A 87 16.37 0.74 3.55
N TYR A 88 16.66 1.17 2.32
CA TYR A 88 15.76 0.99 1.19
C TYR A 88 15.47 -0.48 0.88
N TRP A 89 16.49 -1.34 1.00
CA TRP A 89 16.29 -2.78 0.79
C TRP A 89 15.45 -3.40 1.90
N ASP A 90 15.70 -3.06 3.15
CA ASP A 90 14.94 -3.56 4.30
C ASP A 90 13.45 -3.19 4.16
N LEU A 91 13.14 -1.96 3.74
CA LEU A 91 11.76 -1.56 3.43
C LEU A 91 11.11 -2.44 2.35
N ARG A 92 11.89 -2.98 1.41
CA ARG A 92 11.36 -3.78 0.31
C ARG A 92 11.25 -5.27 0.64
N SER A 93 12.18 -5.82 1.42
CA SER A 93 12.30 -7.27 1.65
C SER A 93 11.91 -7.73 3.05
N ASP A 94 12.05 -6.87 4.07
CA ASP A 94 12.15 -7.31 5.46
C ASP A 94 10.91 -6.95 6.31
N LEU A 95 9.95 -6.23 5.74
CA LEU A 95 8.71 -5.86 6.44
C LEU A 95 7.71 -7.02 6.61
N GLY A 96 7.99 -8.20 6.04
CA GLY A 96 7.09 -9.36 6.11
C GLY A 96 5.84 -9.25 5.21
N TYR A 97 5.74 -8.17 4.43
CA TYR A 97 4.70 -7.93 3.44
C TYR A 97 5.28 -7.20 2.21
N PRO A 98 4.69 -7.37 1.01
CA PRO A 98 5.15 -6.65 -0.18
C PRO A 98 4.74 -5.18 -0.11
N VAL A 99 5.72 -4.28 -0.07
CA VAL A 99 5.48 -2.84 -0.20
C VAL A 99 5.07 -2.51 -1.64
N HIS A 100 4.02 -1.70 -1.78
CA HIS A 100 3.48 -1.25 -3.06
C HIS A 100 4.23 -0.04 -3.62
N GLY A 101 4.83 0.77 -2.75
CA GLY A 101 5.66 1.92 -3.15
C GLY A 101 6.52 2.44 -2.01
N VAL A 102 7.69 2.98 -2.36
CA VAL A 102 8.59 3.68 -1.43
C VAL A 102 8.69 5.14 -1.88
N VAL A 103 8.45 6.07 -0.97
CA VAL A 103 8.36 7.51 -1.26
C VAL A 103 9.48 8.28 -0.56
N GLY A 104 10.07 9.24 -1.29
CA GLY A 104 10.61 10.44 -0.67
C GLY A 104 12.06 10.42 -0.19
N SER A 105 13.01 9.87 -0.95
CA SER A 105 14.45 9.92 -0.63
C SER A 105 15.00 11.35 -0.58
N ARG A 106 14.80 12.04 0.54
CA ARG A 106 15.29 13.40 0.77
C ARG A 106 16.36 13.40 1.86
N CYS A 107 17.51 13.97 1.51
CA CYS A 107 18.49 14.52 2.44
C CYS A 107 18.08 15.95 2.84
N ALA A 108 18.28 16.33 4.09
CA ALA A 108 17.96 17.67 4.58
C ALA A 108 19.07 18.23 5.48
#